data_AF-A0A1W9GPZ8-F1
#
_entry.id   AF-A0A1W9GPZ8-F1
#
_cell.length_a   1.000
_cell.length_b   1.000
_cell.length_c   1.000
_cell.angle_alpha   90.00
_cell.angle_beta   90.00
_cell.angle_gamma   90.00
#
_symmetry.space_group_name_H-M   'P 1'
#
loop_
_entity.id
_entity.type
_entity.pdbx_description
1 polymer ?
#
loop_
_entity_poly.entity_id
_entity_poly.type
_entity_poly.pdbx_seq_one_letter_code
_entity_poly.pdbx_strand_id
1 'polypeptide(L)'
;MDRSGDQSQAEYYGLIRGQIEHHDQLINQRVTWQIITQAFFFGAYATLLNAQKEAKNPLFEAEQLLLLWLLPVAGLLAGALAYVSIIASLKNIDHLRALYENFAQSKTPEDASTKLYPHIQGPAYLTKWAKLTPMWMPVVFTTAWLIILGRLTAAFLLI
;
A
#
# COMPACT_ATOMS: atom_id res chain seq x y z
N MET A 1 9.62 20.23 -40.15
CA MET A 1 8.81 19.81 -38.98
C MET A 1 8.33 18.40 -39.25
N ASP A 2 9.04 17.41 -38.71
CA ASP A 2 8.69 16.00 -38.85
C ASP A 2 7.55 15.67 -37.86
N ARG A 3 6.31 15.73 -38.36
CA ARG A 3 5.10 15.48 -37.57
C ARG A 3 5.02 14.05 -37.01
N SER A 4 5.76 13.09 -37.58
CA SER A 4 5.73 11.70 -37.13
C SER A 4 6.49 11.52 -35.81
N GLY A 5 7.61 12.24 -35.64
CA GLY A 5 8.38 12.25 -34.40
C GLY A 5 7.63 12.85 -33.21
N ASP A 6 6.90 13.95 -33.45
CA ASP A 6 6.11 14.64 -32.41
C ASP A 6 4.89 13.83 -31.95
N GLN A 7 4.19 13.15 -32.87
CA GLN A 7 3.05 12.29 -32.55
C GLN A 7 3.49 11.07 -31.71
N SER A 8 4.64 10.46 -32.05
CA SER A 8 5.20 9.35 -31.29
C SER A 8 5.60 9.74 -29.86
N GLN A 9 6.11 10.96 -29.64
CA GLN A 9 6.43 11.47 -28.31
C GLN A 9 5.18 11.73 -27.46
N ALA A 10 4.13 12.32 -28.06
CA ALA A 10 2.87 12.56 -27.39
C ALA A 10 2.23 11.24 -26.90
N GLU A 11 2.23 10.22 -27.76
CA GLU A 11 1.71 8.89 -27.45
C GLU A 11 2.51 8.22 -26.33
N TYR A 12 3.84 8.25 -26.41
CA TYR A 12 4.69 7.68 -25.37
C TYR A 12 4.49 8.38 -24.01
N TYR A 13 4.44 9.72 -24.00
CA TYR A 13 4.11 10.49 -22.81
C TYR A 13 2.75 10.11 -22.23
N GLY A 14 1.71 10.06 -23.08
CA GLY A 14 0.35 9.70 -22.70
C GLY A 14 0.26 8.29 -22.10
N LEU A 15 0.97 7.32 -22.68
CA LEU A 15 1.02 5.94 -22.19
C LEU A 15 1.66 5.85 -20.80
N ILE A 16 2.85 6.45 -20.61
CA ILE A 16 3.53 6.40 -19.31
C ILE A 16 2.72 7.13 -18.24
N ARG A 17 2.20 8.33 -18.57
CA ARG A 17 1.34 9.08 -17.65
C ARG A 17 0.10 8.29 -17.26
N GLY A 18 -0.59 7.68 -18.23
CA GLY A 18 -1.78 6.86 -17.96
C GLY A 18 -1.48 5.66 -17.07
N GLN A 19 -0.34 4.98 -17.28
CA GLN A 19 0.08 3.88 -16.40
C GLN A 19 0.39 4.36 -14.98
N ILE A 20 1.08 5.48 -14.82
CA ILE A 20 1.37 6.06 -13.50
C ILE A 20 0.08 6.43 -12.77
N GLU A 21 -0.84 7.14 -13.43
CA GLU A 21 -2.15 7.51 -12.86
C GLU A 21 -2.94 6.26 -12.43
N HIS A 22 -2.92 5.20 -13.25
CA HIS A 22 -3.56 3.92 -12.91
C HIS A 22 -2.92 3.27 -11.68
N HIS A 23 -1.59 3.22 -11.58
CA HIS A 23 -0.90 2.67 -10.41
C HIS A 23 -1.13 3.49 -9.13
N ASP A 24 -1.19 4.82 -9.24
CA ASP A 24 -1.53 5.70 -8.11
C ASP A 24 -2.95 5.42 -7.59
N GLN A 25 -3.93 5.24 -8.50
CA GLN A 25 -5.29 4.84 -8.15
C GLN A 25 -5.33 3.46 -7.47
N LEU A 26 -4.60 2.48 -8.00
CA LEU A 26 -4.50 1.16 -7.40
C LEU A 26 -3.88 1.20 -6.00
N ILE A 27 -2.85 2.02 -5.77
CA ILE A 27 -2.28 2.21 -4.43
C ILE A 27 -3.33 2.78 -3.49
N ASN A 28 -4.06 3.81 -3.89
CA ASN A 28 -5.09 4.41 -3.05
C ASN A 28 -6.21 3.42 -2.70
N GLN A 29 -6.68 2.63 -3.67
CA GLN A 29 -7.64 1.56 -3.43
C GLN A 29 -7.11 0.49 -2.46
N ARG A 30 -5.85 0.06 -2.62
CA ARG A 30 -5.22 -0.93 -1.72
C ARG A 30 -5.09 -0.41 -0.30
N VAL A 31 -4.69 0.86 -0.12
CA VAL A 31 -4.62 1.49 1.21
C VAL A 31 -6.01 1.58 1.82
N THR A 32 -7.02 1.98 1.05
CA THR A 32 -8.40 2.06 1.52
C THR A 32 -8.92 0.70 1.95
N TRP A 33 -8.73 -0.33 1.13
CA TRP A 33 -9.09 -1.71 1.47
C TRP A 33 -8.38 -2.20 2.73
N GLN A 34 -7.10 -1.88 2.86
CA GLN A 34 -6.34 -2.23 4.05
C GLN A 34 -6.93 -1.58 5.30
N ILE A 35 -7.25 -0.28 5.26
CA ILE A 35 -7.85 0.42 6.40
C ILE A 35 -9.17 -0.24 6.82
N ILE A 36 -10.03 -0.56 5.85
CA ILE A 36 -11.33 -1.20 6.10
C ILE A 36 -11.15 -2.58 6.75
N THR A 37 -10.30 -3.43 6.18
CA THR A 37 -10.03 -4.77 6.70
C THR A 37 -9.43 -4.73 8.11
N GLN A 38 -8.49 -3.82 8.35
CA GLN A 38 -7.86 -3.67 9.66
C GLN A 38 -8.86 -3.16 10.71
N ALA A 39 -9.69 -2.17 10.37
CA ALA A 39 -10.76 -1.69 11.24
C ALA A 39 -11.75 -2.81 11.60
N PHE A 40 -12.11 -3.66 10.63
CA PHE A 40 -12.94 -4.83 10.87
C PHE A 40 -12.28 -5.80 11.86
N PHE A 41 -11.01 -6.15 11.67
CA PHE A 41 -10.30 -7.04 12.58
C PHE A 41 -10.15 -6.46 14.00
N PHE A 42 -9.83 -5.17 14.13
CA PHE A 42 -9.77 -4.52 15.44
C PHE A 42 -11.14 -4.47 16.12
N GLY A 43 -12.21 -4.21 15.36
CA GLY A 43 -13.58 -4.25 15.86
C GLY A 43 -13.95 -5.64 16.37
N ALA A 44 -13.72 -6.68 15.57
CA ALA A 44 -13.96 -8.07 15.96
C ALA A 44 -13.15 -8.46 17.20
N TYR A 45 -11.88 -8.06 17.27
CA TYR A 45 -11.00 -8.33 18.40
C TYR A 45 -11.48 -7.62 19.68
N ALA A 46 -11.89 -6.35 19.58
CA ALA A 46 -12.45 -5.61 20.71
C ALA A 46 -13.78 -6.22 21.20
N THR A 47 -14.66 -6.65 20.28
CA THR A 47 -15.88 -7.37 20.65
C THR A 47 -15.57 -8.66 21.39
N LEU A 48 -14.56 -9.41 20.93
CA LEU A 48 -14.14 -10.67 21.56
C LEU A 48 -13.60 -10.47 22.98
N LEU A 49 -12.83 -9.39 23.20
CA LEU A 49 -12.33 -9.03 24.53
C LEU A 49 -13.44 -8.58 25.49
N ASN A 50 -14.56 -8.08 24.97
CA ASN A 50 -15.72 -7.66 25.77
C ASN A 50 -16.78 -8.76 25.92
N ALA A 51 -16.60 -9.93 25.30
CA ALA A 51 -17.50 -11.06 25.48
C ALA A 51 -17.48 -11.58 26.93
N GLN A 52 -18.60 -12.15 27.38
CA GLN A 52 -18.74 -12.66 28.76
C GLN A 52 -17.65 -13.70 29.07
N LYS A 53 -17.00 -13.56 30.22
CA LYS A 53 -15.88 -14.43 30.64
C LYS A 53 -16.30 -15.87 30.93
N GLU A 54 -17.55 -16.07 31.32
CA GLU A 54 -18.12 -17.40 31.54
C GLU A 54 -18.85 -17.83 30.26
N ALA A 55 -18.18 -18.64 29.45
CA ALA A 55 -18.80 -19.24 28.29
C ALA A 55 -19.97 -20.13 28.76
N LYS A 56 -21.17 -19.87 28.25
CA LYS A 56 -22.36 -20.72 28.54
C LYS A 56 -22.17 -22.17 28.09
N ASN A 57 -21.16 -22.45 27.26
CA ASN A 57 -20.85 -23.75 26.68
C ASN A 57 -19.32 -23.87 26.49
N PRO A 58 -18.69 -25.01 26.86
CA PRO A 58 -17.25 -25.24 26.65
C PRO A 58 -16.80 -25.11 25.18
N LEU A 59 -17.68 -25.38 24.21
CA LEU A 59 -17.37 -25.14 22.79
C LEU A 59 -17.14 -23.65 22.48
N PHE A 60 -17.87 -22.76 23.15
CA PHE A 60 -17.76 -21.32 22.93
C PHE A 60 -16.44 -20.75 23.49
N GLU A 61 -15.95 -21.31 24.61
CA GLU A 61 -14.66 -20.95 25.19
C GLU A 61 -13.49 -21.30 24.26
N ALA A 62 -13.51 -22.51 23.69
CA ALA A 62 -12.46 -22.97 22.77
C ALA A 62 -12.40 -22.11 21.51
N GLU A 63 -13.56 -21.77 20.92
CA GLU A 63 -13.63 -20.89 19.75
C GLU A 63 -13.20 -19.46 20.07
N GLN A 64 -13.56 -18.94 21.25
CA GLN A 64 -13.12 -17.61 21.69
C GLN A 64 -11.59 -17.53 21.83
N LEU A 65 -10.97 -18.56 22.40
CA LEU A 65 -9.50 -18.65 22.48
C LEU A 65 -8.87 -18.76 21.09
N LEU A 66 -9.42 -19.58 20.19
CA LEU A 66 -8.93 -19.70 18.82
C LEU A 66 -8.97 -18.35 18.10
N LEU A 67 -10.10 -17.64 18.17
CA LEU A 67 -10.29 -16.34 17.53
C LEU A 67 -9.38 -15.24 18.10
N LEU A 68 -9.08 -15.30 19.41
CA LEU A 68 -8.14 -14.38 20.05
C LEU A 68 -6.74 -14.46 19.44
N TRP A 69 -6.33 -15.63 18.96
CA TRP A 69 -5.06 -15.83 18.26
C TRP A 69 -5.17 -15.61 16.75
N LEU A 70 -6.26 -16.09 16.15
CA LEU A 70 -6.44 -16.08 14.71
C LEU A 70 -6.58 -14.66 14.16
N LEU A 71 -7.31 -13.78 14.85
CA LEU A 71 -7.54 -12.40 14.39
C LEU A 71 -6.24 -11.59 14.30
N PRO A 72 -5.35 -11.55 15.33
CA PRO A 72 -4.04 -10.90 15.20
C PRO A 72 -3.17 -11.47 14.10
N VAL A 73 -3.14 -12.81 13.95
CA VAL A 73 -2.34 -13.46 12.90
C VAL A 73 -2.87 -13.09 11.51
N ALA A 74 -4.18 -13.14 11.31
CA ALA A 74 -4.83 -12.72 10.06
C ALA A 74 -4.56 -11.23 9.77
N GLY A 75 -4.64 -10.38 10.79
CA GLY A 75 -4.33 -8.95 10.70
C GLY A 75 -2.89 -8.68 10.28
N LEU A 76 -1.92 -9.42 10.82
CA LEU A 76 -0.51 -9.36 10.42
C LEU A 76 -0.29 -9.80 8.97
N LEU A 77 -0.87 -10.92 8.57
CA LEU A 77 -0.73 -11.45 7.21
C LEU A 77 -1.34 -10.48 6.19
N ALA A 78 -2.54 -9.95 6.46
CA ALA A 78 -3.14 -8.90 5.64
C ALA A 78 -2.25 -7.64 5.61
N GLY A 79 -1.69 -7.25 6.76
CA GLY A 79 -0.64 -6.24 6.93
C GLY A 79 0.50 -6.38 5.93
N ALA A 80 1.18 -7.53 5.99
CA ALA A 80 2.35 -7.86 5.22
C ALA A 80 2.05 -7.92 3.72
N LEU A 81 0.96 -8.58 3.31
CA LEU A 81 0.57 -8.69 1.91
C LEU A 81 0.24 -7.33 1.29
N ALA A 82 -0.49 -6.47 2.02
CA ALA A 82 -0.77 -5.12 1.58
C ALA A 82 0.52 -4.30 1.43
N TYR A 83 1.45 -4.42 2.38
CA TYR A 83 2.74 -3.72 2.32
C TYR A 83 3.55 -4.13 1.09
N VAL A 84 3.72 -5.42 0.85
CA VAL A 84 4.43 -5.93 -0.34
C VAL A 84 3.79 -5.42 -1.63
N SER A 85 2.46 -5.44 -1.70
CA SER A 85 1.70 -4.97 -2.85
C SER A 85 1.88 -3.47 -3.11
N ILE A 86 1.90 -2.63 -2.06
CA ILE A 86 2.13 -1.18 -2.17
C ILE A 86 3.56 -0.91 -2.62
N ILE A 87 4.56 -1.55 -2.02
CA ILE A 87 5.97 -1.40 -2.41
C ILE A 87 6.20 -1.82 -3.86
N ALA A 88 5.57 -2.91 -4.32
CA ALA A 88 5.65 -3.35 -5.70
C ALA A 88 5.10 -2.29 -6.68
N SER A 89 3.95 -1.68 -6.38
CA SER A 89 3.40 -0.59 -7.20
C SER A 89 4.28 0.66 -7.20
N LEU A 90 4.83 1.05 -6.04
CA LEU A 90 5.72 2.20 -5.93
C LEU A 90 6.99 2.01 -6.77
N LYS A 91 7.59 0.81 -6.71
CA LYS A 91 8.74 0.45 -7.56
C LYS A 91 8.39 0.48 -9.04
N ASN A 92 7.18 0.07 -9.43
CA ASN A 92 6.75 0.13 -10.82
C ASN A 92 6.60 1.58 -11.32
N ILE A 93 6.02 2.47 -10.51
CA ILE A 93 5.94 3.91 -10.83
C ILE A 93 7.34 4.52 -10.98
N ASP A 94 8.27 4.19 -10.09
CA ASP A 94 9.65 4.68 -10.17
C ASP A 94 10.37 4.14 -11.41
N HIS A 95 10.12 2.89 -11.79
CA HIS A 95 10.64 2.31 -13.03
C HIS A 95 10.08 3.00 -14.28
N LEU A 96 8.76 3.22 -14.34
CA LEU A 96 8.10 3.93 -15.44
C LEU A 96 8.60 5.37 -15.58
N ARG A 97 8.84 6.06 -14.46
CA ARG A 97 9.48 7.38 -14.46
C ARG A 97 10.88 7.33 -15.05
N ALA A 98 11.72 6.39 -14.61
CA ALA A 98 13.08 6.28 -15.11
C ALA A 98 13.12 5.97 -16.62
N LEU A 99 12.20 5.14 -17.12
CA LEU A 99 12.05 4.89 -18.56
C LEU A 99 11.72 6.18 -19.32
N TYR A 100 10.79 6.99 -18.81
CA TYR A 100 10.46 8.28 -19.43
C TYR A 100 11.61 9.28 -19.39
N GLU A 101 12.29 9.42 -18.25
CA GLU A 101 13.43 10.33 -18.11
C GLU A 101 14.58 9.95 -19.05
N ASN A 102 14.89 8.65 -19.17
CA ASN A 102 15.90 8.16 -20.11
C ASN A 102 15.49 8.42 -21.57
N PHE A 103 14.22 8.18 -21.92
CA PHE A 103 13.69 8.47 -23.26
C PHE A 103 13.77 9.98 -23.58
N ALA A 104 13.37 10.84 -22.63
CA ALA A 104 13.41 12.28 -22.78
C ALA A 104 14.84 12.83 -22.91
N GLN A 105 15.80 12.29 -22.14
CA GLN A 105 17.21 12.69 -22.20
C GLN A 105 17.94 12.19 -23.46
N SER A 106 17.47 11.08 -24.07
CA SER A 106 18.04 10.56 -25.31
C SER A 106 17.72 11.40 -26.55
N LYS A 107 16.80 12.36 -26.44
CA LYS A 107 16.43 13.32 -27.49
C LYS A 107 17.23 14.62 -27.32
N THR A 108 17.76 15.16 -28.41
CA THR A 108 18.66 16.32 -28.44
C THR A 108 18.03 17.56 -27.78
N PRO A 109 18.77 18.34 -26.96
CA PRO A 109 18.23 19.49 -26.19
C PRO A 109 17.63 20.64 -27.03
N GLU A 110 17.84 20.64 -28.35
CA GLU A 110 17.38 21.68 -29.28
C GLU A 110 15.94 21.51 -29.74
N ASP A 111 15.28 20.37 -29.46
CA ASP A 111 13.89 20.16 -29.82
C ASP A 111 12.94 20.89 -28.86
N ALA A 112 12.21 21.87 -29.40
CA ALA A 112 11.16 22.61 -28.71
C ALA A 112 10.05 21.71 -28.11
N SER A 113 9.95 20.45 -28.57
CA SER A 113 9.04 19.44 -28.04
C SER A 113 9.33 19.03 -26.59
N THR A 114 10.57 19.17 -26.11
CA THR A 114 10.92 18.89 -24.70
C THR A 114 10.27 19.89 -23.73
N LYS A 115 9.96 21.11 -24.18
CA LYS A 115 9.17 22.08 -23.41
C LYS A 115 7.67 21.77 -23.41
N LEU A 116 7.18 21.00 -24.39
CA LEU A 116 5.76 20.64 -24.53
C LEU A 116 5.35 19.50 -23.59
N TYR A 117 6.28 18.66 -23.13
CA TYR A 117 6.01 17.49 -22.27
C TYR A 117 6.68 17.63 -20.89
N PRO A 118 6.00 18.24 -19.89
CA PRO A 118 6.56 18.46 -18.57
C PRO A 118 6.74 17.15 -17.79
N HIS A 119 7.52 17.18 -16.70
CA HIS A 119 7.67 16.05 -15.78
C HIS A 119 6.30 15.50 -15.35
N ILE A 120 6.12 14.17 -15.47
CA ILE A 120 4.83 13.48 -15.30
C ILE A 120 4.28 13.59 -13.87
N GLN A 121 5.14 13.76 -12.89
CA GLN A 121 4.77 14.05 -11.51
C GLN A 121 5.65 15.21 -11.04
N GLY A 122 5.11 16.08 -10.19
CA GLY A 122 5.77 17.30 -9.72
C GLY A 122 7.13 17.06 -9.04
N PRO A 123 7.75 18.12 -8.49
CA PRO A 123 9.12 18.09 -7.97
C PRO A 123 9.41 16.85 -7.09
N ALA A 124 10.62 16.29 -7.22
CA ALA A 124 11.04 15.04 -6.55
C ALA A 124 10.84 15.06 -5.02
N TYR A 125 10.84 16.24 -4.39
CA TYR A 125 10.57 16.36 -2.96
C TYR A 125 9.08 16.15 -2.63
N LEU A 126 8.14 16.72 -3.39
CA LEU A 126 6.69 16.51 -3.16
C LEU A 126 6.30 15.05 -3.35
N THR A 127 6.88 14.40 -4.37
CA THR A 127 6.58 13.00 -4.67
C THR A 127 7.12 12.06 -3.60
N LYS A 128 8.21 12.39 -2.89
CA LYS A 128 8.64 11.63 -1.70
C LYS A 128 7.64 11.76 -0.55
N TRP A 129 7.09 12.94 -0.32
CA TRP A 129 6.08 13.14 0.73
C TRP A 129 4.75 12.43 0.42
N ALA A 130 4.31 12.45 -0.84
CA ALA A 130 3.10 11.75 -1.26
C ALA A 130 3.18 10.22 -1.04
N LYS A 131 4.38 9.65 -1.11
CA LYS A 131 4.63 8.20 -0.89
C LYS A 131 4.65 7.80 0.59
N LEU A 132 4.78 8.75 1.53
CA LEU A 132 4.86 8.43 2.95
C LEU A 132 3.55 7.82 3.47
N THR A 133 2.41 8.43 3.17
CA THR A 133 1.11 7.96 3.65
C THR A 133 0.83 6.49 3.30
N PRO A 134 0.90 6.04 2.03
CA PRO A 134 0.66 4.64 1.69
C PRO A 134 1.74 3.69 2.26
N MET A 135 2.96 4.17 2.51
CA MET A 135 4.04 3.35 3.08
C MET A 135 3.88 3.14 4.59
N TRP A 136 3.47 4.16 5.33
CA TRP A 136 3.36 4.09 6.79
C TRP A 136 2.11 3.37 7.27
N MET A 137 1.01 3.43 6.52
CA MET A 137 -0.26 2.85 6.96
C MET A 137 -0.18 1.34 7.28
N PRO A 138 0.40 0.49 6.41
CA PRO A 138 0.58 -0.93 6.72
C PRO A 138 1.52 -1.17 7.91
N VAL A 139 2.56 -0.34 8.07
CA VAL A 139 3.54 -0.45 9.17
C VAL A 139 2.85 -0.21 10.52
N VAL A 140 2.00 0.81 10.61
CA VAL A 140 1.25 1.13 11.84
C VAL A 140 0.37 -0.05 12.27
N PHE A 141 -0.44 -0.60 11.35
CA PHE A 141 -1.31 -1.72 11.67
C PHE A 141 -0.56 -3.01 11.99
N THR A 142 0.50 -3.32 11.23
CA THR A 142 1.34 -4.49 11.49
C THR A 142 1.98 -4.38 12.88
N THR A 143 2.51 -3.20 13.23
CA THR A 143 3.10 -2.95 14.55
C THR A 143 2.08 -3.12 15.67
N ALA A 144 0.86 -2.61 15.49
CA ALA A 144 -0.22 -2.78 16.47
C ALA A 144 -0.53 -4.26 16.73
N TRP A 145 -0.62 -5.08 15.67
CA TRP A 145 -0.84 -6.52 15.83
C TRP A 145 0.35 -7.26 16.44
N LEU A 146 1.59 -6.87 16.13
CA LEU A 146 2.77 -7.45 16.78
C LEU A 146 2.75 -7.19 18.29
N ILE A 147 2.35 -5.99 18.71
CA ILE A 147 2.20 -5.66 20.13
C ILE A 147 1.12 -6.54 20.79
N ILE A 148 -0.04 -6.66 20.16
CA ILE A 148 -1.15 -7.50 20.66
C ILE A 148 -0.71 -8.96 20.79
N LEU A 149 -0.10 -9.51 19.74
CA LEU A 149 0.33 -10.90 19.70
C LEU A 149 1.45 -11.16 20.72
N GLY A 150 2.42 -10.25 20.85
CA GLY A 150 3.46 -10.31 21.86
C GLY A 150 2.90 -10.31 23.29
N ARG A 151 1.85 -9.51 23.56
CA ARG A 151 1.15 -9.53 24.85
C ARG A 151 0.40 -10.84 25.08
N LEU A 152 -0.27 -11.38 24.07
CA LEU A 152 -0.97 -12.67 24.17
C LEU A 152 0.02 -13.83 24.45
N THR A 153 1.16 -13.86 23.75
CA THR A 153 2.21 -14.87 24.02
C THR A 153 2.78 -14.76 25.43
N ALA A 154 3.03 -13.54 25.90
CA ALA A 154 3.57 -13.33 27.25
C ALA A 154 2.55 -13.76 28.33
N ALA A 155 1.27 -13.46 28.13
CA ALA A 155 0.21 -13.88 29.05
C ALA A 155 0.07 -15.40 29.09
N PHE A 156 0.14 -16.08 27.94
CA PHE A 156 0.03 -17.54 27.88
C PHE A 156 1.23 -18.25 28.51
N LEU A 157 2.44 -17.69 28.42
CA LEU A 157 3.65 -18.27 29.02
C LEU A 157 3.74 -18.09 30.55
N LEU A 158 2.95 -17.18 31.12
CA LEU A 158 2.92 -16.89 32.57
C LEU A 158 1.81 -17.67 33.31
N ILE A 159 0.99 -18.44 32.61
CA ILE A 159 -0.08 -19.30 33.14
C ILE A 159 0.41 -20.74 33.14
#